data_AF-A0A8E2DUX2-F1
#
_entry.id   AF-A0A8E2DUX2-F1
#
_cell.length_a   1.000
_cell.length_b   1.000
_cell.length_c   1.000
_cell.angle_alpha   90.00
_cell.angle_beta   90.00
_cell.angle_gamma   90.00
#
_symmetry.space_group_name_H-M   'P 1'
#
loop_
_entity.id
_entity.type
_entity.pdbx_description
1 polymer ?
#
loop_
_entity_poly.entity_id
_entity_poly.type
_entity_poly.pdbx_seq_one_letter_code
_entity_poly.pdbx_strand_id
1 'polypeptide(L)' 'MQSQPFLARGMKIRSSVKRMCDGCAVVKRKGRIYIICSRNPKHKQVRPYTSIT' A
#
# COMPACT_ATOMS: atom_id res chain seq x y z
N MET A 1 2.00 8.52 -26.05
CA MET A 1 1.36 7.34 -25.45
C MET A 1 1.58 7.41 -23.94
N GLN A 2 0.52 7.85 -23.26
CA GLN A 2 0.27 7.94 -21.81
C GLN A 2 1.49 8.06 -20.88
N SER A 3 1.83 9.33 -20.63
CA SER A 3 2.50 9.88 -19.47
C SER A 3 2.20 9.13 -18.17
N GLN A 4 3.22 8.55 -17.54
CA GLN A 4 3.12 7.97 -16.20
C GLN A 4 2.91 9.08 -15.17
N PRO A 5 1.77 9.16 -14.46
CA PRO A 5 1.67 10.07 -13.34
C PRO A 5 2.16 9.36 -12.08
N PHE A 6 3.12 9.98 -11.41
CA PHE A 6 3.25 9.99 -9.95
C PHE A 6 3.61 8.66 -9.24
N LEU A 7 4.84 8.13 -9.40
CA LEU A 7 5.39 7.16 -8.43
C LEU A 7 6.83 7.47 -8.03
N ALA A 8 7.08 8.71 -7.58
CA ALA A 8 8.39 9.09 -7.06
C ALA A 8 8.61 8.71 -5.56
N ARG A 9 7.59 8.25 -4.80
CA ARG A 9 7.68 8.06 -3.33
C ARG A 9 7.04 6.80 -2.74
N GLY A 10 7.20 5.65 -3.40
CA GLY A 10 7.28 4.35 -2.71
C GLY A 10 6.05 3.82 -1.95
N MET A 11 4.81 4.18 -2.30
CA MET A 11 3.61 3.55 -1.73
C MET A 11 2.53 3.34 -2.80
N LYS A 12 2.02 2.11 -2.93
CA LYS A 12 1.05 1.72 -3.96
C LYS A 12 -0.36 1.63 -3.38
N ILE A 13 -1.33 2.30 -3.99
CA ILE A 13 -2.75 2.16 -3.61
C ILE A 13 -3.29 0.90 -4.29
N ARG A 14 -3.90 -0.02 -3.51
CA ARG A 14 -4.54 -1.23 -4.03
C ARG A 14 -5.86 -1.49 -3.31
N SER A 15 -6.83 -2.09 -3.99
CA SER A 15 -8.12 -2.50 -3.42
C SER A 15 -8.00 -3.64 -2.41
N SER A 16 -7.00 -4.51 -2.58
CA SER A 16 -6.67 -5.60 -1.65
C SER A 16 -5.20 -5.50 -1.25
N VAL A 17 -4.93 -5.72 0.05
CA VAL A 17 -3.60 -5.66 0.63
C VAL A 17 -3.24 -7.01 1.25
N LYS A 18 -2.12 -7.59 0.83
CA LYS A 18 -1.58 -8.87 1.33
C LYS A 18 -0.10 -8.73 1.66
N ARG A 19 0.34 -9.44 2.71
CA ARG A 19 1.77 -9.51 3.06
C ARG A 19 2.51 -10.27 1.96
N MET A 20 3.61 -9.71 1.47
CA MET A 20 4.43 -10.29 0.39
C MET A 20 5.75 -10.90 0.90
N CYS A 21 6.08 -10.66 2.16
CA CYS A 21 7.38 -10.96 2.75
C CYS A 21 7.25 -11.06 4.28
N ASP A 22 8.23 -11.66 4.95
CA ASP A 22 8.21 -11.79 6.42
C ASP A 22 8.39 -10.44 7.13
N GLY A 23 9.10 -9.51 6.48
CA GLY A 23 9.29 -8.14 6.98
C GLY A 23 8.11 -7.20 6.67
N CYS A 24 7.00 -7.72 6.17
CA CYS A 24 5.83 -6.95 5.78
C CYS A 24 4.81 -6.96 6.92
N ALA A 25 4.50 -5.80 7.50
CA ALA A 25 3.55 -5.66 8.59
C ALA A 25 2.27 -4.96 8.12
N VAL A 26 1.12 -5.44 8.59
CA VAL A 26 -0.19 -4.82 8.35
C VAL A 26 -0.49 -3.87 9.50
N VAL A 27 -0.67 -2.58 9.20
CA VAL A 27 -0.92 -1.54 10.21
C VAL A 27 -2.15 -0.74 9.83
N LYS A 28 -3.07 -0.56 10.77
CA LYS A 28 -4.24 0.34 10.61
C LYS A 28 -3.86 1.73 11.11
N ARG A 29 -3.99 2.76 10.27
CA ARG A 29 -3.75 4.17 10.64
C ARG A 29 -4.82 5.02 9.97
N LYS A 30 -5.36 6.03 10.65
CA LYS A 30 -6.32 6.99 10.06
C LYS A 30 -7.48 6.31 9.27
N GLY A 31 -8.03 5.21 9.79
CA GLY A 31 -9.12 4.46 9.15
C GLY A 31 -8.76 3.66 7.88
N ARG A 32 -7.48 3.61 7.49
CA ARG A 32 -6.99 2.87 6.33
C ARG A 32 -6.06 1.73 6.74
N ILE A 33 -5.99 0.69 5.91
CA ILE A 33 -5.08 -0.43 6.11
C ILE A 33 -3.82 -0.19 5.28
N TYR A 34 -2.67 -0.19 5.92
CA TYR A 34 -1.36 -0.04 5.29
C TYR A 34 -0.57 -1.35 5.42
N ILE A 35 0.21 -1.65 4.40
CA ILE A 35 1.32 -2.59 4.47
C ILE A 35 2.59 -1.77 4.45
N ILE A 36 3.35 -1.89 5.53
CA ILE A 36 4.69 -1.32 5.63
C ILE A 36 5.69 -2.47 5.50
N CYS A 37 6.84 -2.16 4.90
CA CYS A 37 7.95 -3.08 4.84
C CYS A 37 9.24 -2.29 5.04
N SER A 38 10.05 -2.74 5.99
CA SER A 38 11.34 -2.10 6.31
C SER A 38 12.44 -2.50 5.34
N ARG A 39 12.36 -3.73 4.79
CA ARG A 39 13.35 -4.28 3.85
C ARG A 39 13.17 -3.73 2.44
N ASN A 40 11.94 -3.78 1.92
CA ASN A 40 11.66 -3.46 0.51
C ASN A 40 10.56 -2.38 0.38
N PRO A 41 10.88 -1.17 -0.14
CA PRO A 41 9.88 -0.12 -0.31
C PRO A 41 8.82 -0.45 -1.37
N LYS A 42 9.10 -1.40 -2.29
CA LYS A 42 8.15 -1.83 -3.33
C LYS A 42 6.91 -2.55 -2.77
N HIS A 43 6.99 -3.10 -1.55
CA HIS A 43 5.89 -3.80 -0.90
C HIS A 43 4.92 -2.88 -0.16
N LYS A 44 5.29 -1.60 0.02
CA LYS A 44 4.47 -0.61 0.70
C LYS A 44 3.17 -0.40 -0.06
N GLN A 45 2.05 -0.74 0.59
CA GLN A 45 0.73 -0.68 -0.03
C GLN A 45 -0.30 -0.05 0.91
N VAL A 46 -1.32 0.59 0.36
CA VAL A 46 -2.45 1.12 1.14
C VAL A 46 -3.76 0.65 0.54
N ARG A 47 -4.65 0.15 1.40
CA ARG A 47 -6.07 -0.07 1.10
C ARG A 47 -6.82 1.20 1.46
N PRO A 48 -7.44 1.89 0.50
CA PRO A 48 -8.33 3.00 0.81
C PRO A 48 -9.51 2.48 1.65
N TYR A 49 -10.10 3.37 2.46
CA TYR A 49 -11.37 3.06 3.11
C TYR A 49 -12.39 2.86 2.00
N THR A 50 -12.81 1.63 1.84
CA THR A 50 -13.96 1.32 1.05
C THR A 50 -15.15 1.72 1.90
N SER A 51 -15.92 2.71 1.48
CA SER A 51 -17.36 2.70 1.73
C SER A 51 -17.89 1.43 1.07
N ILE A 52 -17.68 0.28 1.71
CA ILE A 52 -18.46 -0.91 1.42
C ILE A 52 -19.83 -0.51 1.97
N THR A 53 -20.81 -0.42 1.07
CA THR A 53 -22.24 -0.44 1.37
C THR A 53 -22.57 -1.12 2.70
#